data_AF-J9GQH2-F1
#
_entry.id   AF-J9GQH2-F1
#
_cell.length_a   1.000
_cell.length_b   1.000
_cell.length_c   1.000
_cell.angle_alpha   90.00
_cell.angle_beta   90.00
_cell.angle_gamma   90.00
#
_symmetry.space_group_name_H-M   'P 1'
#
loop_
_entity.id
_entity.type
_entity.pdbx_description
1 polymer ?
#
loop_
_entity_poly.entity_id
_entity_poly.type
_entity_poly.pdbx_seq_one_letter_code
_entity_poly.pdbx_strand_id
1 'polypeptide(L)'
;MQKTLILLFTLLLACTSTVSAQLSQQVKRSRSVFLYPEFQDAKIRQSFGRKVEAKANIYLKDASLVYMENGKIMRAFTKGIFGVTFGDSVEFVKVDSVMARVVAKKDYNYLLCKTTVNMTRYREEESGGAGMDFFEMSDFNVFMNMNEDKRDDDLGIPLMDKYYFSIQGTIIPANESDFKPFVRKEKQADFKELMKDRFWSWKDPKSLVQLLEYL
;
A
#
# COMPACT_ATOMS: atom_id res chain seq x y z
N MET A 1 -10.38 19.82 -58.33
CA MET A 1 -10.89 20.15 -56.98
C MET A 1 -11.39 18.94 -56.19
N GLN A 2 -11.93 17.88 -56.82
CA GLN A 2 -12.38 16.66 -56.11
C GLN A 2 -11.26 15.80 -55.49
N LYS A 3 -10.06 15.75 -56.10
CA LYS A 3 -8.95 14.91 -55.60
C LYS A 3 -8.26 15.48 -54.36
N THR A 4 -8.24 16.81 -54.22
CA THR A 4 -7.69 17.49 -53.03
C THR A 4 -8.62 17.42 -51.82
N LEU A 5 -9.93 17.30 -52.01
CA LEU A 5 -10.90 17.18 -50.93
C LEU A 5 -10.88 15.78 -50.28
N ILE A 6 -10.58 14.74 -51.06
CA ILE A 6 -10.49 13.34 -50.58
C ILE A 6 -9.23 13.11 -49.74
N LEU A 7 -8.13 13.81 -50.06
CA LEU A 7 -6.88 13.74 -49.29
C LEU A 7 -6.97 14.45 -47.93
N LEU A 8 -7.77 15.52 -47.82
CA LEU A 8 -8.03 16.16 -46.52
C LEU A 8 -8.96 15.32 -45.63
N PHE A 9 -9.90 14.57 -46.21
CA PHE A 9 -10.80 13.71 -45.44
C PHE A 9 -10.11 12.45 -44.89
N THR A 10 -9.07 11.95 -45.57
CA THR A 10 -8.27 10.81 -45.10
C THR A 10 -7.24 11.21 -44.04
N LEU A 11 -6.74 12.46 -44.05
CA LEU A 11 -5.82 12.95 -43.02
C LEU A 11 -6.53 13.27 -41.69
N LEU A 12 -7.82 13.62 -41.72
CA LEU A 12 -8.62 13.90 -40.51
C LEU A 12 -9.08 12.64 -39.76
N LEU A 13 -9.12 11.46 -40.40
CA LEU A 13 -9.44 10.19 -39.72
C LEU A 13 -8.24 9.54 -39.03
N ALA A 14 -7.02 10.03 -39.24
CA ALA A 14 -5.81 9.46 -38.63
C ALA A 14 -5.54 9.97 -37.19
N CYS A 15 -6.36 10.88 -36.64
CA CYS A 15 -6.09 11.55 -35.37
C CYS A 15 -7.05 11.18 -34.21
N THR A 16 -7.97 10.22 -34.36
CA THR A 16 -8.98 9.95 -33.30
C THR A 16 -8.83 8.63 -32.55
N SER A 17 -7.80 7.82 -32.81
CA SER A 17 -7.46 6.68 -31.95
C SER A 17 -6.42 7.07 -30.91
N THR A 18 -6.70 8.09 -30.10
CA THR A 18 -6.17 8.06 -28.73
C THR A 18 -6.95 6.97 -28.01
N VAL A 19 -6.49 5.72 -28.18
CA VAL A 19 -6.80 4.67 -27.22
C VAL A 19 -6.26 5.21 -25.90
N SER A 20 -7.15 5.81 -25.11
CA SER A 20 -6.95 6.01 -23.69
C SER A 20 -6.76 4.62 -23.13
N ALA A 21 -5.52 4.15 -23.16
CA ALA A 21 -5.05 3.09 -22.31
C ALA A 21 -5.28 3.61 -20.89
N GLN A 22 -6.47 3.40 -20.34
CA GLN A 22 -6.64 3.24 -18.92
C GLN A 22 -5.68 2.12 -18.58
N LEU A 23 -4.45 2.49 -18.19
CA LEU A 23 -3.56 1.60 -17.45
C LEU A 23 -4.42 1.13 -16.28
N SER A 24 -5.03 -0.04 -16.43
CA SER A 24 -5.59 -0.75 -15.30
C SER A 24 -4.39 -0.96 -14.40
N GLN A 25 -4.34 -0.20 -13.31
CA GLN A 25 -3.29 -0.30 -12.32
C GLN A 25 -3.20 -1.78 -11.97
N GLN A 26 -2.11 -2.43 -12.42
CA GLN A 26 -2.00 -3.88 -12.38
C GLN A 26 -2.26 -4.29 -10.93
N VAL A 27 -3.25 -5.15 -10.74
CA VAL A 27 -3.69 -5.54 -9.40
C VAL A 27 -2.51 -6.21 -8.73
N LYS A 28 -2.01 -5.59 -7.68
CA LYS A 28 -0.95 -6.17 -6.86
C LYS A 28 -1.53 -7.42 -6.21
N ARG A 29 -0.83 -8.56 -6.31
CA ARG A 29 -1.29 -9.83 -5.76
C ARG A 29 -0.22 -10.49 -4.90
N SER A 30 -0.65 -11.31 -3.95
CA SER A 30 0.23 -12.14 -3.12
C SER A 30 -0.21 -13.60 -3.18
N ARG A 31 0.76 -14.51 -3.07
CA ARG A 31 0.50 -15.95 -2.90
C ARG A 31 0.48 -16.38 -1.43
N SER A 32 0.66 -15.43 -0.50
CA SER A 32 0.68 -15.66 0.94
C SER A 32 -0.22 -14.66 1.65
N VAL A 33 -0.79 -15.07 2.80
CA VAL A 33 -1.48 -14.15 3.72
C VAL A 33 -0.51 -13.23 4.46
N PHE A 34 0.79 -13.53 4.40
CA PHE A 34 1.84 -12.71 4.97
C PHE A 34 2.58 -11.93 3.88
N LEU A 35 3.16 -10.80 4.27
CA LEU A 35 3.93 -9.96 3.35
C LEU A 35 5.18 -10.68 2.82
N TYR A 36 5.90 -11.38 3.70
CA TYR A 36 7.07 -12.18 3.32
C TYR A 36 6.71 -13.67 3.28
N PRO A 37 7.33 -14.47 2.39
CA PRO A 37 7.12 -15.92 2.32
C PRO A 37 7.44 -16.63 3.65
N GLU A 38 8.47 -16.15 4.34
CA GLU A 38 8.93 -16.67 5.63
C GLU A 38 9.06 -15.53 6.63
N PHE A 39 8.92 -15.84 7.93
CA PHE A 39 9.16 -14.88 9.01
C PHE A 39 10.62 -14.42 9.00
N GLN A 40 10.82 -13.11 8.97
CA GLN A 40 12.12 -12.48 8.83
C GLN A 40 12.65 -12.03 10.19
N ASP A 41 13.97 -11.91 10.33
CA ASP A 41 14.54 -11.19 11.46
C ASP A 41 14.10 -9.73 11.42
N ALA A 42 13.56 -9.27 12.55
CA ALA A 42 12.96 -7.96 12.65
C ALA A 42 13.37 -7.25 13.94
N LYS A 43 13.71 -5.97 13.81
CA LYS A 43 14.02 -5.06 14.92
C LYS A 43 12.78 -4.23 15.23
N ILE A 44 12.06 -4.62 16.28
CA ILE A 44 10.84 -3.95 16.73
C ILE A 44 11.21 -2.78 17.62
N ARG A 45 10.79 -1.58 17.24
CA ARG A 45 11.03 -0.32 17.96
C ARG A 45 9.85 -0.04 18.89
N GLN A 46 10.13 0.03 20.18
CA GLN A 46 9.16 0.24 21.24
C GLN A 46 9.34 1.60 21.91
N SER A 47 8.38 1.96 22.78
CA SER A 47 8.46 3.13 23.64
C SER A 47 9.74 3.21 24.43
N PHE A 48 10.16 4.44 24.72
CA PHE A 48 11.36 4.75 25.50
C PHE A 48 12.66 4.21 24.86
N GLY A 49 12.69 4.11 23.52
CA GLY A 49 13.88 3.70 22.77
C GLY A 49 14.24 2.21 22.88
N ARG A 50 13.39 1.41 23.51
CA ARG A 50 13.59 -0.04 23.62
C ARG A 50 13.51 -0.70 22.26
N LYS A 51 14.36 -1.70 22.03
CA LYS A 51 14.37 -2.52 20.83
C LYS A 51 14.29 -3.98 21.22
N VAL A 52 13.47 -4.73 20.50
CA VAL A 52 13.33 -6.18 20.64
C VAL A 52 13.59 -6.80 19.29
N GLU A 53 14.40 -7.86 19.26
CA GLU A 53 14.61 -8.67 18.06
C GLU A 53 13.71 -9.90 18.11
N ALA A 54 13.01 -10.16 17.01
CA ALA A 54 12.13 -11.31 16.87
C ALA A 54 12.01 -11.73 15.41
N LYS A 55 11.67 -13.00 15.17
CA LYS A 55 11.19 -13.46 13.86
C LYS A 55 9.77 -12.93 13.68
N ALA A 56 9.56 -12.01 12.74
CA ALA A 56 8.28 -11.32 12.54
C ALA A 56 7.86 -11.28 11.08
N ASN A 57 6.60 -10.91 10.84
CA ASN A 57 6.03 -10.68 9.52
C ASN A 57 4.85 -9.68 9.63
N ILE A 58 4.29 -9.28 8.48
CA ILE A 58 3.06 -8.49 8.41
C ILE A 58 1.94 -9.37 7.89
N TYR A 59 0.84 -9.45 8.64
CA TYR A 59 -0.37 -10.15 8.21
C TYR A 59 -1.18 -9.26 7.27
N LEU A 60 -1.33 -9.67 6.01
CA LEU A 60 -1.88 -8.83 4.95
C LEU A 60 -3.38 -8.58 5.06
N LYS A 61 -4.16 -9.36 5.82
CA LYS A 61 -5.61 -9.10 5.97
C LYS A 61 -5.86 -7.67 6.48
N ASP A 62 -5.10 -7.25 7.49
CA ASP A 62 -5.30 -5.98 8.20
C ASP A 62 -4.00 -5.16 8.40
N ALA A 63 -2.85 -5.66 7.92
CA ALA A 63 -1.52 -5.11 8.14
C ALA A 63 -1.02 -5.17 9.59
N SER A 64 -1.51 -6.14 10.39
CA SER A 64 -1.01 -6.38 11.74
C SER A 64 0.44 -6.89 11.74
N LEU A 65 1.22 -6.44 12.72
CA LEU A 65 2.50 -7.05 13.05
C LEU A 65 2.27 -8.39 13.75
N VAL A 66 2.89 -9.45 13.25
CA VAL A 66 2.89 -10.79 13.85
C VAL A 66 4.31 -11.28 14.08
N TYR A 67 4.52 -12.14 15.07
CA TYR A 67 5.82 -12.70 15.42
C TYR A 67 5.72 -14.17 15.81
N MET A 68 6.82 -14.90 15.70
CA MET A 68 6.92 -16.29 16.13
C MET A 68 7.30 -16.36 17.61
N GLU A 69 6.57 -17.17 18.37
CA GLU A 69 6.89 -17.50 19.75
C GLU A 69 6.52 -18.97 20.01
N ASN A 70 7.47 -19.77 20.48
CA ASN A 70 7.27 -21.20 20.79
C ASN A 70 6.59 -22.00 19.65
N GLY A 71 6.98 -21.72 18.40
CA GLY A 71 6.42 -22.37 17.21
C GLY A 71 5.03 -21.88 16.81
N LYS A 72 4.47 -20.89 17.52
CA LYS A 72 3.17 -20.27 17.22
C LYS A 72 3.34 -18.88 16.64
N ILE A 73 2.43 -18.49 15.76
CA ILE A 73 2.32 -17.12 15.26
C ILE A 73 1.46 -16.34 16.25
N MET A 74 1.98 -15.23 16.76
CA MET A 74 1.33 -14.35 17.73
C MET A 74 1.14 -12.96 17.12
N ARG A 75 0.00 -12.33 17.36
CA ARG A 75 -0.24 -10.92 16.98
C ARG A 75 0.35 -9.98 18.02
N ALA A 76 1.11 -8.99 17.57
CA ALA A 76 1.73 -8.02 18.47
C ALA A 76 0.70 -7.04 19.04
N PHE A 77 0.77 -6.78 20.34
CA PHE A 77 0.04 -5.67 20.96
C PHE A 77 0.77 -4.34 20.68
N THR A 78 0.18 -3.50 19.82
CA THR A 78 0.89 -2.35 19.23
C THR A 78 0.89 -1.07 20.07
N LYS A 79 0.27 -1.05 21.27
CA LYS A 79 0.21 0.14 22.14
C LYS A 79 1.60 0.73 22.42
N GLY A 80 2.59 -0.11 22.69
CA GLY A 80 3.98 0.29 22.97
C GLY A 80 4.93 0.22 21.77
N ILE A 81 4.44 -0.03 20.56
CA ILE A 81 5.25 -0.19 19.35
C ILE A 81 5.16 1.08 18.50
N PHE A 82 6.30 1.56 18.00
CA PHE A 82 6.39 2.68 17.05
C PHE A 82 6.59 2.22 15.62
N GLY A 83 7.26 1.09 15.43
CA GLY A 83 7.52 0.54 14.12
C GLY A 83 8.40 -0.69 14.19
N VAL A 84 8.71 -1.25 13.03
CA VAL A 84 9.56 -2.43 12.88
C VAL A 84 10.44 -2.25 11.65
N THR A 85 11.68 -2.73 11.74
CA THR A 85 12.58 -2.80 10.58
C THR A 85 12.83 -4.26 10.27
N PHE A 86 12.57 -4.68 9.03
CA PHE A 86 12.91 -6.00 8.52
C PHE A 86 14.24 -5.94 7.76
N GLY A 87 15.13 -6.89 8.05
CA GLY A 87 16.51 -6.84 7.57
C GLY A 87 17.19 -5.53 7.99
N ASP A 88 17.92 -4.91 7.06
CA ASP A 88 18.68 -3.69 7.34
C ASP A 88 18.03 -2.39 6.85
N SER A 89 16.99 -2.46 6.00
CA SER A 89 16.50 -1.27 5.29
C SER A 89 14.99 -1.12 5.19
N VAL A 90 14.19 -2.19 5.35
CA VAL A 90 12.75 -2.10 5.13
C VAL A 90 12.04 -1.67 6.41
N GLU A 91 11.73 -0.38 6.48
CA GLU A 91 11.09 0.23 7.63
C GLU A 91 9.57 0.25 7.53
N PHE A 92 8.92 -0.08 8.64
CA PHE A 92 7.50 0.11 8.88
C PHE A 92 7.31 0.97 10.13
N VAL A 93 6.26 1.79 10.10
CA VAL A 93 5.82 2.60 11.22
C VAL A 93 4.36 2.29 11.53
N LYS A 94 3.99 2.49 12.79
CA LYS A 94 2.62 2.26 13.25
C LYS A 94 1.72 3.38 12.74
N VAL A 95 0.60 3.00 12.11
CA VAL A 95 -0.55 3.86 11.82
C VAL A 95 -1.72 3.27 12.61
N ASP A 96 -2.19 4.00 13.62
CA ASP A 96 -3.16 3.52 14.61
C ASP A 96 -2.69 2.24 15.34
N SER A 97 -3.25 1.08 14.98
CA SER A 97 -2.92 -0.23 15.55
C SER A 97 -2.16 -1.15 14.58
N VAL A 98 -1.91 -0.71 13.34
CA VAL A 98 -1.38 -1.53 12.24
C VAL A 98 -0.07 -0.94 11.69
N MET A 99 0.61 -1.66 10.80
CA MET A 99 1.89 -1.24 10.24
C MET A 99 1.75 -0.73 8.80
N ALA A 100 2.41 0.39 8.51
CA ALA A 100 2.55 0.91 7.15
C ALA A 100 4.04 1.02 6.80
N ARG A 101 4.40 0.59 5.59
CA ARG A 101 5.77 0.67 5.08
C ARG A 101 6.15 2.12 4.82
N VAL A 102 7.36 2.52 5.20
CA VAL A 102 7.95 3.79 4.76
C VAL A 102 8.36 3.65 3.29
N VAL A 103 7.71 4.41 2.40
CA VAL A 103 7.98 4.40 0.95
C VAL A 103 8.99 5.46 0.57
N ALA A 104 8.89 6.63 1.20
CA ALA A 104 9.83 7.72 1.01
C ALA A 104 9.94 8.55 2.29
N LYS A 105 11.07 9.24 2.44
CA LYS A 105 11.36 10.11 3.56
C LYS A 105 12.01 11.40 3.07
N LYS A 106 11.62 12.52 3.67
CA LYS A 106 12.29 13.81 3.51
C LYS A 106 12.24 14.54 4.85
N ASP A 107 13.41 14.84 5.40
CA ASP A 107 13.56 15.43 6.73
C ASP A 107 12.80 14.62 7.79
N TYR A 108 11.83 15.23 8.46
CA TYR A 108 10.97 14.60 9.48
C TYR A 108 9.61 14.13 8.93
N ASN A 109 9.46 14.10 7.60
CA ASN A 109 8.22 13.75 6.91
C ASN A 109 8.37 12.43 6.15
N TYR A 110 7.33 11.61 6.19
CA TYR A 110 7.33 10.27 5.59
C TYR A 110 6.09 10.06 4.73
N LEU A 111 6.27 9.44 3.57
CA LEU A 111 5.20 8.80 2.84
C LEU A 111 5.10 7.34 3.28
N LEU A 112 3.93 6.95 3.76
CA LEU A 112 3.64 5.64 4.29
C LEU A 112 2.66 4.89 3.38
N CYS A 113 2.85 3.58 3.22
CA CYS A 113 1.97 2.70 2.47
C CYS A 113 1.52 1.53 3.33
N LYS A 114 0.22 1.47 3.60
CA LYS A 114 -0.44 0.32 4.21
C LYS A 114 -0.95 -0.59 3.11
N THR A 115 -0.35 -1.77 2.99
CA THR A 115 -0.80 -2.82 2.07
C THR A 115 -1.68 -3.81 2.83
N THR A 116 -2.90 -4.02 2.34
CA THR A 116 -3.82 -5.04 2.86
C THR A 116 -4.45 -5.86 1.75
N VAL A 117 -5.10 -6.97 2.09
CA VAL A 117 -5.98 -7.70 1.17
C VAL A 117 -7.14 -6.81 0.74
N ASN A 118 -7.43 -6.79 -0.55
CA ASN A 118 -8.62 -6.17 -1.10
C ASN A 118 -9.80 -7.14 -0.93
N MET A 119 -10.39 -7.15 0.26
CA MET A 119 -11.47 -8.09 0.59
C MET A 119 -12.70 -7.93 -0.31
N THR A 120 -13.01 -6.73 -0.78
CA THR A 120 -14.12 -6.50 -1.72
C THR A 120 -13.86 -7.24 -3.01
N ARG A 121 -12.69 -7.01 -3.63
CA ARG A 121 -12.31 -7.67 -4.88
C ARG A 121 -12.11 -9.17 -4.72
N TYR A 122 -11.54 -9.60 -3.59
CA TYR A 122 -11.40 -11.01 -3.26
C TYR A 122 -12.76 -11.71 -3.24
N ARG A 123 -13.80 -11.10 -2.63
CA ARG A 123 -15.16 -11.66 -2.63
C ARG A 123 -15.82 -11.69 -4.02
N GLU A 124 -15.52 -10.72 -4.87
CA GLU A 124 -16.03 -10.68 -6.24
C GLU A 124 -15.38 -11.76 -7.12
N GLU A 125 -14.10 -12.04 -6.90
CA GLU A 125 -13.33 -13.06 -7.63
C GLU A 125 -13.63 -14.49 -7.10
N GLU A 126 -13.89 -14.63 -5.80
CA GLU A 126 -14.33 -15.88 -5.17
C GLU A 126 -15.83 -16.12 -5.41
N SER A 127 -16.17 -16.71 -6.56
CA SER A 127 -17.53 -17.15 -6.86
C SER A 127 -18.03 -18.16 -5.80
N GLY A 128 -18.75 -17.66 -4.79
CA GLY A 128 -19.45 -18.50 -3.80
C GLY A 128 -18.91 -18.48 -2.35
N GLY A 129 -17.96 -17.61 -2.00
CA GLY A 129 -17.58 -17.38 -0.60
C GLY A 129 -16.71 -18.46 0.07
N ALA A 130 -16.37 -19.55 -0.62
CA ALA A 130 -15.57 -20.66 -0.09
C ALA A 130 -14.12 -20.27 0.31
N GLY A 131 -13.55 -19.21 -0.27
CA GLY A 131 -12.22 -18.72 0.08
C GLY A 131 -12.16 -17.80 1.31
N MET A 132 -13.30 -17.51 1.96
CA MET A 132 -13.35 -16.57 3.10
C MET A 132 -12.76 -17.15 4.38
N ASP A 133 -12.94 -18.45 4.62
CA ASP A 133 -12.44 -19.18 5.80
C ASP A 133 -10.91 -19.07 5.96
N PHE A 134 -10.19 -18.86 4.85
CA PHE A 134 -8.75 -18.65 4.81
C PHE A 134 -8.28 -17.39 5.55
N PHE A 135 -9.16 -16.38 5.66
CA PHE A 135 -8.90 -15.15 6.41
C PHE A 135 -9.61 -15.11 7.75
N GLU A 136 -10.52 -16.04 8.05
CA GLU A 136 -11.21 -16.14 9.34
C GLU A 136 -10.31 -16.79 10.39
N MET A 137 -9.21 -16.11 10.74
CA MET A 137 -8.50 -16.39 11.98
C MET A 137 -9.36 -15.92 13.16
N SER A 138 -10.19 -16.82 13.70
CA SER A 138 -10.83 -16.65 15.00
C SER A 138 -9.77 -16.84 16.09
N ASP A 139 -9.20 -15.72 16.54
CA ASP A 139 -8.50 -15.60 17.83
C ASP A 139 -7.47 -16.71 18.18
N PHE A 140 -6.37 -16.72 17.43
CA PHE A 140 -5.05 -17.32 17.73
C PHE A 140 -4.93 -18.55 18.67
N ASN A 141 -4.94 -19.73 18.06
CA ASN A 141 -4.06 -20.88 18.36
C ASN A 141 -3.93 -21.78 17.11
N VAL A 142 -3.72 -21.20 15.93
CA VAL A 142 -3.83 -21.93 14.65
C VAL A 142 -2.44 -22.20 14.05
N PHE A 143 -2.13 -23.49 13.89
CA PHE A 143 -1.11 -23.98 12.97
C PHE A 143 -1.56 -23.63 11.55
N MET A 144 -0.96 -22.60 10.95
CA MET A 144 -1.05 -22.42 9.51
C MET A 144 -0.17 -23.51 8.91
N ASN A 145 -0.76 -24.60 8.41
CA ASN A 145 -0.02 -25.56 7.58
C ASN A 145 0.45 -24.80 6.33
N MET A 146 1.67 -24.28 6.35
CA MET A 146 2.29 -23.54 5.25
C MET A 146 2.45 -24.39 3.96
N ASN A 147 2.07 -25.68 4.00
CA ASN A 147 2.32 -26.65 2.94
C ASN A 147 1.07 -27.29 2.29
N GLU A 148 -0.17 -27.03 2.72
CA GLU A 148 -1.32 -27.85 2.25
C GLU A 148 -2.41 -27.15 1.44
N ASP A 149 -2.44 -25.82 1.31
CA ASP A 149 -3.40 -25.16 0.42
C ASP A 149 -2.71 -24.21 -0.57
N LYS A 150 -1.86 -24.78 -1.44
CA LYS A 150 -1.61 -24.13 -2.74
C LYS A 150 -2.92 -24.22 -3.53
N ARG A 151 -3.78 -23.21 -3.41
CA ARG A 151 -4.90 -23.09 -4.34
C ARG A 151 -4.34 -23.10 -5.76
N ASP A 152 -4.90 -23.94 -6.62
CA ASP A 152 -4.60 -24.05 -8.04
C ASP A 152 -5.12 -22.84 -8.84
N ASP A 153 -5.32 -21.69 -8.19
CA ASP A 153 -6.04 -20.56 -8.78
C ASP A 153 -5.18 -19.62 -9.62
N ASP A 154 -3.87 -19.80 -9.78
CA ASP A 154 -2.93 -18.95 -10.54
C ASP A 154 -2.92 -17.41 -10.31
N LEU A 155 -4.02 -16.78 -9.88
CA LEU A 155 -4.18 -15.34 -9.72
C LEU A 155 -3.54 -14.88 -8.41
N GLY A 156 -3.79 -15.58 -7.30
CA GLY A 156 -3.39 -15.15 -5.96
C GLY A 156 -4.26 -14.03 -5.37
N ILE A 157 -4.01 -13.70 -4.11
CA ILE A 157 -4.79 -12.81 -3.26
C ILE A 157 -4.64 -11.36 -3.74
N PRO A 158 -5.74 -10.65 -4.10
CA PRO A 158 -5.67 -9.26 -4.51
C PRO A 158 -5.33 -8.37 -3.32
N LEU A 159 -4.39 -7.46 -3.52
CA LEU A 159 -3.94 -6.47 -2.53
C LEU A 159 -4.41 -5.07 -2.91
N MET A 160 -4.49 -4.22 -1.89
CA MET A 160 -4.76 -2.80 -2.01
C MET A 160 -3.75 -2.03 -1.17
N ASP A 161 -3.22 -0.96 -1.74
CA ASP A 161 -2.33 -0.02 -1.06
C ASP A 161 -3.14 1.23 -0.66
N LYS A 162 -3.00 1.65 0.59
CA LYS A 162 -3.52 2.91 1.12
C LYS A 162 -2.38 3.76 1.62
N TYR A 163 -2.31 5.01 1.18
CA TYR A 163 -1.21 5.91 1.50
C TYR A 163 -1.57 6.90 2.61
N TYR A 164 -0.55 7.25 3.39
CA TYR A 164 -0.63 8.22 4.49
C TYR A 164 0.62 9.09 4.48
N PHE A 165 0.52 10.32 4.96
CA PHE A 165 1.68 11.15 5.28
C PHE A 165 1.87 11.17 6.80
N SER A 166 3.10 10.97 7.26
CA SER A 166 3.49 11.33 8.62
C SER A 166 4.25 12.64 8.54
N ILE A 167 3.66 13.72 9.04
CA ILE A 167 4.18 15.08 8.97
C ILE A 167 4.55 15.48 10.39
N GLN A 168 5.85 15.54 10.69
CA GLN A 168 6.37 15.85 12.03
C GLN A 168 5.72 15.02 13.16
N GLY A 169 5.42 13.75 12.87
CA GLY A 169 4.77 12.83 13.81
C GLY A 169 3.24 12.76 13.73
N THR A 170 2.57 13.71 13.06
CA THR A 170 1.12 13.65 12.81
C THR A 170 0.84 12.80 11.58
N ILE A 171 0.01 11.76 11.71
CA ILE A 171 -0.32 10.88 10.59
C ILE A 171 -1.67 11.28 9.99
N ILE A 172 -1.68 11.54 8.69
CA ILE A 172 -2.88 11.90 7.92
C ILE A 172 -3.05 10.99 6.70
N PRO A 173 -4.28 10.70 6.26
CA PRO A 173 -4.49 10.00 5.00
C PRO A 173 -4.00 10.83 3.80
N ALA A 174 -3.57 10.16 2.72
CA ALA A 174 -3.15 10.82 1.49
C ALA A 174 -4.37 11.28 0.67
N ASN A 175 -4.90 12.45 1.02
CA ASN A 175 -5.92 13.15 0.24
C ASN A 175 -5.71 14.68 0.34
N GLU A 176 -6.35 15.43 -0.56
CA GLU A 176 -6.14 16.88 -0.64
C GLU A 176 -6.61 17.62 0.62
N SER A 177 -7.78 17.27 1.15
CA SER A 177 -8.39 17.97 2.29
C SER A 177 -7.51 17.90 3.54
N ASP A 178 -6.92 16.74 3.81
CA ASP A 178 -6.09 16.52 4.99
C ASP A 178 -4.65 17.01 4.79
N PHE A 179 -4.14 16.97 3.55
CA PHE A 179 -2.76 17.38 3.25
C PHE A 179 -2.60 18.90 3.11
N LYS A 180 -3.56 19.58 2.46
CA LYS A 180 -3.49 21.01 2.13
C LYS A 180 -3.18 21.93 3.32
N PRO A 181 -3.69 21.71 4.55
CA PRO A 181 -3.34 22.53 5.70
C PRO A 181 -1.84 22.53 6.06
N PHE A 182 -1.11 21.49 5.67
CA PHE A 182 0.32 21.33 5.96
C PHE A 182 1.23 21.89 4.86
N VAL A 183 0.68 22.33 3.72
CA VAL A 183 1.47 22.90 2.63
C VAL A 183 2.06 24.23 3.05
N ARG A 184 3.38 24.38 2.88
CA ARG A 184 4.08 25.63 3.19
C ARG A 184 3.48 26.81 2.42
N LYS A 185 3.40 27.98 3.07
CA LYS A 185 2.71 29.16 2.52
C LYS A 185 3.26 29.56 1.14
N GLU A 186 4.57 29.50 0.98
CA GLU A 186 5.29 29.82 -0.25
C GLU A 186 5.05 28.81 -1.39
N LYS A 187 4.58 27.59 -1.08
CA LYS A 187 4.30 26.52 -2.04
C LYS A 187 2.82 26.34 -2.37
N GLN A 188 1.93 27.16 -1.81
CA GLN A 188 0.49 27.03 -2.03
C GLN A 188 0.05 27.28 -3.48
N ALA A 189 0.75 28.15 -4.21
CA ALA A 189 0.47 28.40 -5.63
C ALA A 189 0.85 27.18 -6.47
N ASP A 190 2.10 26.73 -6.35
CA ASP A 190 2.63 25.52 -7.00
C ASP A 190 1.76 24.29 -6.70
N PHE A 191 1.28 24.13 -5.46
CA PHE A 191 0.41 23.02 -5.07
C PHE A 191 -0.94 23.06 -5.79
N LYS A 192 -1.57 24.24 -5.87
CA LYS A 192 -2.84 24.40 -6.61
C LYS A 192 -2.69 24.14 -8.10
N GLU A 193 -1.53 24.42 -8.67
CA GLU A 193 -1.22 24.10 -10.06
C GLU A 193 -1.05 22.59 -10.24
N LEU A 194 -0.30 21.92 -9.35
CA LEU A 194 -0.14 20.47 -9.36
C LEU A 194 -1.48 19.72 -9.28
N MET A 195 -2.43 20.20 -8.45
CA MET A 195 -3.75 19.57 -8.34
C MET A 195 -4.59 19.65 -9.62
N LYS A 196 -4.21 20.49 -10.58
CA LYS A 196 -4.84 20.57 -11.91
C LYS A 196 -4.19 19.63 -12.92
N ASP A 197 -3.03 19.07 -12.61
CA ASP A 197 -2.32 18.16 -13.50
C ASP A 197 -3.07 16.82 -13.59
N ARG A 198 -3.51 16.48 -14.80
CA ARG A 198 -4.21 15.23 -15.10
C ARG A 198 -3.33 13.98 -14.94
N PHE A 199 -2.01 14.15 -14.98
CA PHE A 199 -1.05 13.05 -14.84
C PHE A 199 -0.70 12.76 -13.38
N TRP A 200 -1.05 13.66 -12.47
CA TRP A 200 -0.82 13.52 -11.05
C TRP A 200 -2.00 12.84 -10.36
N SER A 201 -1.73 11.94 -9.39
CA SER A 201 -2.80 11.20 -8.70
C SER A 201 -2.50 10.91 -7.23
N TRP A 202 -3.53 11.08 -6.38
CA TRP A 202 -3.51 10.64 -4.97
C TRP A 202 -3.37 9.11 -4.78
N LYS A 203 -3.51 8.32 -5.86
CA LYS A 203 -3.40 6.85 -5.82
C LYS A 203 -2.04 6.34 -6.34
N ASP A 204 -1.24 7.22 -6.92
CA ASP A 204 0.05 6.86 -7.49
C ASP A 204 1.19 7.19 -6.50
N PRO A 205 2.00 6.21 -6.07
CA PRO A 205 3.09 6.47 -5.13
C PRO A 205 4.10 7.49 -5.66
N LYS A 206 4.40 7.52 -6.96
CA LYS A 206 5.39 8.47 -7.51
C LYS A 206 4.87 9.90 -7.40
N SER A 207 3.61 10.12 -7.74
CA SER A 207 2.90 11.39 -7.55
C SER A 207 2.91 11.83 -6.09
N LEU A 208 2.65 10.92 -5.16
CA LEU A 208 2.63 11.23 -3.72
C LEU A 208 4.01 11.56 -3.14
N VAL A 209 5.09 10.94 -3.64
CA VAL A 209 6.46 11.28 -3.20
C VAL A 209 6.79 12.74 -3.49
N GLN A 210 6.32 13.30 -4.60
CA GLN A 210 6.54 14.70 -4.96
C GLN A 210 5.93 15.66 -3.93
N LEU A 211 4.85 15.27 -3.26
CA LEU A 211 4.21 16.11 -2.24
C LEU A 211 5.10 16.36 -1.02
N LEU A 212 6.11 15.51 -0.76
CA LEU A 212 7.07 15.76 0.31
C LEU A 212 7.87 17.06 0.10
N GLU A 213 7.98 17.56 -1.13
CA GLU A 213 8.62 18.85 -1.45
C GLU A 213 7.78 20.08 -1.02
N TYR A 214 6.50 19.88 -0.73
CA TYR A 214 5.55 20.94 -0.38
C TYR A 214 5.34 21.09 1.13
N LEU A 215 5.91 20.19 1.93
CA LEU A 215 5.86 20.13 3.39
C LEU A 215 7.03 20.85 4.05
#